data_AF-A0A2Z6LT91-F1
#
_entry.id   AF-A0A2Z6LT91-F1
#
_cell.length_a   1.000
_cell.length_b   1.000
_cell.length_c   1.000
_cell.angle_alpha   90.00
_cell.angle_beta   90.00
_cell.angle_gamma   90.00
#
_symmetry.space_group_name_H-M   'P 1'
#
loop_
_entity.id
_entity.type
_entity.pdbx_description
1 polymer ?
#
loop_
_entity_poly.entity_id
_entity_poly.type
_entity_poly.pdbx_seq_one_letter_code
_entity_poly.pdbx_strand_id
1 'polypeptide(L)' 'MLRLVTINFANFREATRDVNINGYIIPKGWKVLTWARAIHMDPTYYSNPDVFNPSRWSVSCINE' A
#
# COMPACT_ATOMS: atom_id res chain seq x y z
N MET A 1 -5.06 13.57 2.16
CA MET A 1 -5.77 13.10 3.38
C MET A 1 -6.00 11.59 3.29
N LEU A 2 -6.46 11.13 2.13
CA LEU A 2 -6.76 9.72 1.81
C LEU A 2 -5.63 8.72 2.16
N ARG A 3 -4.35 9.12 2.11
CA ARG A 3 -3.23 8.26 2.52
C ARG A 3 -3.25 7.93 4.02
N LEU A 4 -3.48 8.93 4.87
CA LEU A 4 -3.46 8.80 6.33
C LEU A 4 -4.76 8.24 6.88
N VAL A 5 -5.88 8.60 6.26
CA VAL A 5 -7.22 8.15 6.64
C VAL A 5 -7.87 7.60 5.39
N THR A 6 -7.59 6.32 5.14
CA THR A 6 -8.21 5.56 4.07
C THR A 6 -9.53 4.98 4.58
N ILE A 7 -10.61 5.13 3.79
CA ILE A 7 -11.93 4.54 4.08
C ILE A 7 -11.89 3.01 3.95
N ASN A 8 -11.11 2.51 3.00
CA ASN A 8 -10.96 1.08 2.72
C ASN A 8 -9.88 0.43 3.61
N PHE A 9 -10.29 -0.19 4.71
CA PHE A 9 -9.38 -0.85 5.64
C PHE A 9 -8.40 -1.84 4.96
N ALA A 10 -8.92 -2.71 4.08
CA ALA A 10 -8.12 -3.67 3.32
C ALA A 10 -8.90 -4.24 2.12
N ASN A 11 -8.19 -4.67 1.07
CA ASN A 11 -8.82 -5.45 0.00
C ASN A 11 -8.58 -6.94 0.21
N PHE A 12 -9.65 -7.71 0.07
CA PHE A 12 -9.65 -9.15 0.22
C PHE A 12 -9.61 -9.84 -1.15
N ARG A 13 -8.86 -10.93 -1.24
CA ARG A 13 -8.73 -11.80 -2.41
C ARG A 13 -8.68 -13.26 -1.98
N GLU A 14 -8.97 -14.16 -2.89
CA GLU A 14 -8.66 -15.58 -2.75
C GLU A 14 -7.78 -16.00 -3.93
N ALA A 15 -6.73 -16.77 -3.66
CA ALA A 15 -5.85 -17.29 -4.68
C ALA A 15 -6.56 -18.40 -5.48
N THR A 16 -6.92 -18.15 -6.74
CA THR A 16 -7.60 -19.16 -7.58
C THR A 16 -6.66 -20.25 -8.11
N ARG A 17 -5.36 -20.03 -7.96
CA ARG A 17 -4.24 -20.93 -8.29
C ARG A 17 -3.04 -20.56 -7.42
N ASP A 18 -2.02 -21.39 -7.40
CA ASP A 18 -0.75 -21.05 -6.77
C ASP A 18 -0.16 -19.80 -7.44
N VAL A 19 0.29 -18.84 -6.64
CA VAL A 19 0.86 -17.56 -7.12
C VAL A 19 2.24 -17.37 -6.49
N ASN A 20 3.26 -17.16 -7.31
CA ASN A 20 4.57 -16.70 -6.83
C ASN A 20 4.61 -15.17 -6.85
N ILE A 21 4.92 -14.56 -5.71
CA ILE A 21 5.12 -13.11 -5.55
C ILE A 21 6.44 -12.90 -4.81
N ASN A 22 7.40 -12.23 -5.46
CA ASN A 22 8.71 -11.90 -4.88
C ASN A 22 9.45 -13.11 -4.25
N GLY A 23 9.31 -14.30 -4.84
CA GLY A 23 9.94 -15.53 -4.34
C GLY A 23 9.12 -16.29 -3.30
N TYR A 24 8.00 -15.74 -2.82
CA TYR A 24 7.06 -16.41 -1.93
C TYR A 24 5.92 -17.06 -2.72
N ILE A 25 5.48 -18.26 -2.29
CA ILE A 25 4.34 -18.95 -2.90
C ILE A 25 3.11 -18.75 -2.01
N ILE A 26 2.04 -18.22 -2.61
CA ILE A 26 0.69 -18.19 -2.06
C ILE A 26 -0.08 -19.36 -2.68
N PRO A 27 -0.43 -20.41 -1.91
CA PRO A 27 -1.15 -21.56 -2.44
C PRO A 27 -2.58 -21.23 -2.87
N LYS A 28 -3.11 -22.01 -3.82
CA LYS A 28 -4.51 -22.00 -4.22
C LYS A 28 -5.43 -22.17 -3.00
N GLY A 29 -6.51 -21.39 -2.97
CA GLY A 29 -7.53 -21.37 -1.92
C GLY A 29 -7.18 -20.48 -0.72
N TRP A 30 -5.95 -19.93 -0.66
CA TRP A 30 -5.61 -19.01 0.42
C TRP A 30 -6.35 -17.69 0.29
N LYS A 31 -6.90 -17.21 1.40
CA LYS A 31 -7.46 -15.86 1.52
C LYS A 31 -6.34 -14.89 1.82
N VAL A 32 -6.25 -13.83 1.02
CA VAL A 32 -5.21 -12.81 1.09
C VAL A 32 -5.85 -11.49 1.45
N LEU A 33 -5.29 -10.85 2.48
CA LEU A 33 -5.59 -9.47 2.84
C LEU A 33 -4.46 -8.58 2.31
N THR A 34 -4.81 -7.62 1.47
CA THR A 34 -3.87 -6.58 1.01
C THR A 34 -4.06 -5.32 1.84
N TRP A 35 -3.01 -4.91 2.55
CA TRP A 35 -3.05 -3.79 3.49
C TRP A 35 -2.29 -2.58 2.95
N ALA A 36 -2.97 -1.73 2.18
CA ALA A 36 -2.35 -0.53 1.60
C ALA A 36 -1.78 0.44 2.65
N ARG A 37 -2.34 0.44 3.88
CA ARG A 37 -1.87 1.31 4.96
C ARG A 37 -0.41 1.04 5.34
N ALA A 38 0.06 -0.20 5.23
CA ALA A 38 1.45 -0.54 5.52
C ALA A 38 2.39 0.25 4.61
N ILE A 39 2.14 0.24 3.29
CA ILE A 39 2.92 1.00 2.30
C ILE A 39 2.74 2.51 2.52
N HIS A 40 1.52 2.96 2.77
CA HIS A 40 1.25 4.37 3.01
C HIS A 40 2.03 4.93 4.20
N MET A 41 2.26 4.13 5.25
CA MET A 41 2.97 4.56 6.47
C MET A 41 4.47 4.27 6.45
N ASP A 42 4.98 3.70 5.36
CA ASP A 42 6.37 3.29 5.26
C ASP A 42 7.27 4.49 4.89
N PRO A 43 8.27 4.83 5.73
CA PRO A 43 9.17 5.96 5.49
C PRO A 43 10.09 5.75 4.27
N THR A 44 10.25 4.53 3.79
CA THR A 44 11.01 4.25 2.56
C THR A 44 10.32 4.80 1.31
N TYR A 45 8.99 4.92 1.33
CA TYR A 45 8.20 5.49 0.24
C TYR A 45 7.75 6.93 0.52
N TYR A 46 7.55 7.30 1.79
CA TYR A 46 7.05 8.62 2.17
C TYR A 46 7.83 9.23 3.33
N SER A 47 8.60 10.30 3.07
CA SER A 47 9.22 11.10 4.12
C SER A 47 8.18 11.64 5.11
N ASN A 48 8.41 11.52 6.42
CA ASN A 48 7.43 11.88 7.47
C ASN A 48 6.03 11.29 7.18
N PRO A 49 5.90 9.95 7.15
CA PRO A 49 4.72 9.27 6.63
C PRO A 49 3.48 9.43 7.54
N ASP A 50 3.64 9.80 8.79
CA ASP A 50 2.55 10.10 9.72
C ASP A 50 1.99 11.53 9.58
N VAL A 51 2.73 12.42 8.91
CA VAL A 51 2.36 13.84 8.76
C VAL A 51 1.41 14.07 7.59
N PHE A 52 0.32 14.80 7.85
CA PHE A 52 -0.57 15.30 6.81
C PHE A 52 0.11 16.46 6.07
N ASN A 53 0.67 16.17 4.90
CA ASN A 53 1.29 17.15 4.01
C ASN A 53 0.58 17.16 2.64
N PRO A 54 -0.32 18.11 2.37
CA PRO A 54 -0.98 18.27 1.07
C PRO A 54 0.00 18.58 -0.07
N SER A 55 1.05 19.36 0.22
CA SER A 55 2.05 19.80 -0.77
C SER A 55 2.90 18.66 -1.31
N ARG A 56 2.86 17.48 -0.69
CA ARG A 56 3.53 16.27 -1.21
C ARG A 56 3.20 15.96 -2.67
N TRP A 57 2.05 16.41 -3.16
CA TRP A 57 1.56 16.15 -4.50
C TRP A 57 1.60 17.37 -5.43
N SER A 58 2.22 18.48 -5.01
CA SER A 58 2.36 19.65 -5.87
C SER A 58 3.38 19.40 -6.98
N VAL A 59 3.08 19.87 -8.20
CA VAL A 59 3.87 19.65 -9.43
C VAL A 59 5.35 20.06 -9.28
N SER A 60 5.65 21.07 -8.45
CA SER A 60 7.02 21.50 -8.16
C SER A 60 7.86 20.47 -7.41
N CYS A 61 7.23 19.60 -6.60
CA CYS A 61 7.91 18.61 -5.76
C CYS A 61 8.06 17.23 -6.42
N ILE A 62 7.61 17.08 -7.68
CA ILE A 62 7.65 15.80 -8.43
C ILE A 62 8.85 15.76 -9.39
N ASN A 63 9.47 16.91 -9.67
CA ASN A 63 10.60 17.07 -10.61
C ASN A 63 11.92 17.45 -9.92
N GLU A 64 12.03 17.24 -8.60
CA GLU A 64 13.28 17.34 -7.84
C GLU A 64 13.72 15.95 -7.36
#